data_AF-T0IYQ5-F1
#
_entry.id   AF-T0IYQ5-F1
#
_cell.length_a   1.000
_cell.length_b   1.000
_cell.length_c   1.000
_cell.angle_alpha   90.00
_cell.angle_beta   90.00
_cell.angle_gamma   90.00
#
_symmetry.space_group_name_H-M   'P 1'
#
loop_
_entity.id
_entity.type
_entity.pdbx_description
1 polymer ?
#
loop_
_entity_poly.entity_id
_entity_poly.type
_entity_poly.pdbx_seq_one_letter_code
_entity_poly.pdbx_strand_id
1 'polypeptide(L)'
;MILLAPPPALALPAIVASADDQTRTRFLEFFAVTIRNPHTRRAYMRAAGNFLAWVAARGVSSLAAVQPLHVAGWVAALAHEMSAPSVKQ
;
A
#
# COMPACT_ATOMS: atom_id res chain seq x y z
N MET A 1 -29.13 0.17 24.81
CA MET A 1 -28.53 1.06 23.80
C MET A 1 -27.16 0.47 23.43
N ILE A 2 -27.10 -0.35 22.37
CA ILE A 2 -25.85 -0.99 21.95
C ILE A 2 -25.04 0.06 21.19
N LEU A 3 -23.91 0.48 21.75
CA LEU A 3 -22.90 1.26 21.05
C LEU A 3 -22.37 0.38 19.91
N LEU A 4 -22.79 0.67 18.68
CA LEU A 4 -22.14 0.15 17.49
C LEU A 4 -20.73 0.76 17.48
N ALA A 5 -19.72 -0.06 17.79
CA ALA A 5 -18.33 0.35 17.61
C ALA A 5 -18.18 0.88 16.17
N PRO A 6 -17.52 2.04 15.96
CA PRO A 6 -17.28 2.51 14.61
C PRO A 6 -16.62 1.38 13.83
N PRO A 7 -17.03 1.11 12.58
CA PRO A 7 -16.37 0.11 11.76
C PRO A 7 -14.86 0.41 11.80
N PRO A 8 -14.00 -0.62 11.88
CA PRO A 8 -12.56 -0.40 11.95
C PRO A 8 -12.20 0.55 10.82
N ALA A 9 -11.72 1.74 11.18
CA ALA A 9 -11.28 2.71 10.20
C ALA A 9 -10.27 1.97 9.33
N LEU A 10 -10.54 1.87 8.02
CA LEU A 10 -9.58 1.35 7.07
C LEU A 10 -8.31 2.17 7.26
N ALA A 11 -7.29 1.57 7.88
CA ALA A 11 -6.03 2.25 8.12
C ALA A 11 -5.39 2.51 6.75
N LEU A 12 -5.57 3.74 6.26
CA LEU A 12 -4.99 4.17 5.01
C LEU A 12 -3.47 4.31 5.18
N PRO A 13 -2.68 3.96 4.15
CA PRO A 13 -1.26 4.30 4.14
C PRO A 13 -1.07 5.80 4.37
N ALA A 14 -0.03 6.20 5.10
CA ALA A 14 0.17 7.59 5.54
C ALA A 14 0.06 8.62 4.40
N ILE A 15 0.66 8.31 3.24
CA ILE A 15 0.62 9.13 2.02
C ILE A 15 -0.82 9.35 1.52
N VAL A 16 -1.69 8.36 1.69
CA VAL A 16 -3.11 8.44 1.30
C VAL A 16 -3.92 9.13 2.39
N ALA A 17 -3.61 8.85 3.67
CA ALA A 17 -4.28 9.48 4.81
C ALA A 17 -4.09 11.00 4.85
N SER A 18 -2.92 11.50 4.42
CA SER A 18 -2.62 12.93 4.33
C SER A 18 -3.17 13.62 3.06
N ALA A 19 -3.81 12.87 2.15
CA ALA A 19 -4.38 13.41 0.93
C ALA A 19 -5.80 13.99 1.14
N ASP A 20 -6.29 14.71 0.14
CA ASP A 20 -7.67 15.20 0.11
C ASP A 20 -8.70 14.06 0.05
N ASP A 21 -9.96 14.36 0.41
CA ASP A 21 -11.04 13.36 0.49
C ASP A 21 -11.27 12.62 -0.83
N GLN A 22 -11.10 13.33 -1.95
CA GLN A 22 -11.26 12.75 -3.29
C GLN A 22 -10.19 11.69 -3.56
N THR A 23 -8.92 11.96 -3.27
CA THR A 23 -7.84 10.99 -3.43
C THR A 23 -8.03 9.78 -2.53
N ARG A 24 -8.40 10.00 -1.26
CA ARG A 24 -8.70 8.92 -0.31
C ARG A 24 -9.81 8.00 -0.82
N THR A 25 -10.89 8.59 -1.33
CA THR A 25 -12.03 7.87 -1.89
C THR A 25 -11.62 7.08 -3.13
N ARG A 26 -10.93 7.71 -4.09
CA ARG A 26 -10.50 7.05 -5.33
C ARG A 26 -9.53 5.90 -5.07
N PHE A 27 -8.65 6.03 -4.09
CA PHE A 27 -7.78 4.94 -3.67
C PHE A 27 -8.59 3.73 -3.22
N LEU A 28 -9.57 3.92 -2.33
CA LEU A 28 -10.42 2.83 -1.85
C LEU A 28 -11.32 2.25 -2.95
N GLU A 29 -11.91 3.11 -3.78
CA GLU A 29 -12.77 2.71 -4.90
C GLU A 29 -12.04 1.84 -5.91
N PHE A 30 -10.79 2.17 -6.25
CA PHE A 30 -10.01 1.33 -7.16
C PHE A 30 -9.97 -0.13 -6.69
N PHE A 31 -9.69 -0.37 -5.41
CA PHE A 31 -9.68 -1.72 -4.87
C PHE A 31 -11.08 -2.32 -4.80
N ALA A 32 -12.06 -1.59 -4.27
CA ALA A 32 -13.40 -2.11 -4.02
C ALA A 32 -14.20 -2.37 -5.30
N VAL A 33 -14.08 -1.49 -6.30
CA VAL A 33 -14.87 -1.49 -7.54
C VAL A 33 -14.15 -2.24 -8.65
N THR A 34 -12.86 -2.00 -8.87
CA THR A 34 -12.13 -2.57 -10.02
C THR A 34 -11.70 -4.02 -9.77
N ILE A 35 -11.33 -4.38 -8.53
CA ILE A 35 -10.80 -5.72 -8.21
C ILE A 35 -11.89 -6.58 -7.57
N ARG A 36 -12.60 -7.34 -8.42
CA ARG A 36 -13.73 -8.20 -8.00
C ARG A 36 -13.30 -9.37 -7.11
N ASN A 37 -12.16 -9.99 -7.41
CA ASN A 37 -11.68 -11.15 -6.63
C ASN A 37 -11.21 -10.69 -5.24
N PRO A 38 -11.85 -11.15 -4.13
CA PRO A 38 -11.51 -10.70 -2.78
C PRO A 38 -10.10 -11.11 -2.35
N HIS A 39 -9.57 -12.24 -2.85
CA HIS A 39 -8.22 -12.67 -2.56
C HIS A 39 -7.20 -11.75 -3.23
N THR A 40 -7.39 -11.48 -4.53
CA THR A 40 -6.53 -10.54 -5.27
C THR A 40 -6.61 -9.13 -4.68
N ARG A 41 -7.81 -8.66 -4.33
CA ARG A 41 -8.02 -7.36 -3.70
C ARG A 41 -7.22 -7.22 -2.40
N ARG A 42 -7.33 -8.22 -1.50
CA ARG A 42 -6.58 -8.21 -0.23
C ARG A 42 -5.06 -8.25 -0.46
N ALA A 43 -4.59 -9.07 -1.40
CA ALA A 43 -3.17 -9.16 -1.72
C ALA A 43 -2.64 -7.82 -2.26
N TYR A 44 -3.38 -7.18 -3.17
CA TYR A 44 -2.95 -5.93 -3.79
C TYR A 44 -3.06 -4.74 -2.84
N MET A 45 -4.09 -4.67 -2.00
CA MET A 45 -4.18 -3.65 -0.94
C MET A 45 -2.98 -3.73 0.00
N ARG A 46 -2.58 -4.94 0.41
CA ARG A 46 -1.38 -5.15 1.25
C ARG A 46 -0.12 -4.72 0.52
N ALA A 47 0.07 -5.15 -0.74
CA ALA A 47 1.23 -4.78 -1.52
C ALA A 47 1.35 -3.26 -1.74
N ALA A 48 0.23 -2.60 -2.06
CA ALA A 48 0.17 -1.14 -2.20
C ALA A 48 0.49 -0.44 -0.87
N GLY A 49 -0.05 -0.92 0.25
CA GLY A 49 0.26 -0.39 1.57
C GLY A 49 1.74 -0.50 1.93
N ASN A 50 2.34 -1.67 1.70
CA ASN A 50 3.76 -1.91 1.94
C ASN A 50 4.64 -1.01 1.06
N PHE A 51 4.32 -0.90 -0.23
CA PHE A 51 5.03 -0.02 -1.16
C PHE A 51 4.95 1.45 -0.71
N LEU A 52 3.74 1.92 -0.36
CA LEU A 52 3.54 3.31 0.07
C LEU A 52 4.26 3.61 1.39
N ALA A 53 4.33 2.64 2.32
CA ALA A 53 5.14 2.78 3.53
C ALA A 53 6.65 2.82 3.20
N TRP A 54 7.13 2.00 2.25
CA TRP A 54 8.53 1.95 1.86
C TRP A 54 9.02 3.24 1.19
N VAL A 55 8.19 3.87 0.33
CA VAL A 55 8.52 5.17 -0.27
C VAL A 55 8.38 6.31 0.73
N ALA A 56 7.41 6.23 1.67
CA ALA A 56 7.28 7.23 2.74
C ALA A 56 8.53 7.27 3.63
N ALA A 57 9.07 6.10 3.99
CA ALA A 57 10.33 5.98 4.73
C ALA A 57 11.55 6.57 3.99
N ARG A 58 11.41 6.86 2.68
CA ARG A 58 12.43 7.45 1.81
C ARG A 58 12.10 8.89 1.41
N GLY A 59 11.18 9.54 2.14
CA GLY A 59 10.86 10.96 1.98
C GLY A 59 9.78 11.28 0.94
N VAL A 60 9.14 10.27 0.34
CA VAL A 60 8.02 10.51 -0.57
C VAL A 60 6.76 10.81 0.23
N SER A 61 6.25 12.03 0.12
CA SER A 61 5.14 12.52 0.96
C SER A 61 3.78 12.56 0.26
N SER A 62 3.71 12.33 -1.05
CA SER A 62 2.45 12.36 -1.81
C SER A 62 2.42 11.30 -2.92
N LEU A 63 1.22 10.87 -3.33
CA LEU A 63 1.07 9.95 -4.47
C LEU A 63 1.64 10.53 -5.77
N ALA A 64 1.52 11.86 -5.97
CA ALA A 64 2.05 12.55 -7.15
C ALA A 64 3.58 12.55 -7.20
N ALA A 65 4.26 12.42 -6.05
CA ALA A 65 5.72 12.32 -5.97
C ALA A 65 6.24 10.88 -6.20
N VAL A 66 5.35 9.89 -6.36
CA VAL A 66 5.76 8.53 -6.71
C VAL A 66 6.25 8.49 -8.15
N GLN A 67 7.47 7.99 -8.35
CA GLN A 67 8.13 7.88 -9.65
C GLN A 67 8.41 6.42 -10.02
N PRO A 68 8.57 6.09 -11.31
CA PRO A 68 8.95 4.74 -11.74
C PRO A 68 10.22 4.20 -11.07
N LEU A 69 11.16 5.07 -10.71
CA LEU A 69 12.39 4.68 -10.00
C LEU A 69 12.10 4.12 -8.60
N HIS A 70 11.08 4.61 -7.91
CA HIS A 70 10.65 4.05 -6.62
C HIS A 70 10.10 2.64 -6.79
N VAL A 71 9.39 2.36 -7.88
CA VAL A 71 8.88 1.02 -8.18
C VAL A 71 10.03 0.06 -8.46
N ALA A 72 11.00 0.46 -9.29
CA ALA A 72 12.18 -0.34 -9.57
C ALA A 72 12.98 -0.65 -8.29
N GLY A 73 13.18 0.36 -7.44
CA GLY A 73 13.86 0.19 -6.15
C GLY A 73 13.12 -0.74 -5.20
N TRP A 74 11.80 -0.64 -5.13
CA TRP A 74 10.97 -1.54 -4.32
C TRP A 74 11.06 -3.00 -4.79
N VAL A 75 10.96 -3.24 -6.10
CA VAL A 75 11.07 -4.58 -6.68
C VAL A 75 12.46 -5.18 -6.42
N ALA A 76 13.52 -4.39 -6.57
CA ALA A 76 14.88 -4.82 -6.25
C ALA A 76 15.05 -5.16 -4.76
N ALA A 77 14.47 -4.37 -3.86
CA ALA A 77 14.48 -4.64 -2.42
C ALA A 77 13.76 -5.95 -2.08
N LEU A 78 12.58 -6.18 -2.66
CA LEU A 78 11.83 -7.44 -2.50
C LEU A 78 12.62 -8.65 -3.02
N ALA A 79 13.25 -8.53 -4.19
CA ALA A 79 14.07 -9.60 -4.74
C ALA A 79 15.26 -9.94 -3.83
N HIS A 80 15.92 -8.94 -3.24
CA HIS A 80 17.00 -9.15 -2.29
C HIS A 80 16.53 -9.86 -1.02
N GLU A 81 15.39 -9.44 -0.44
CA GLU A 81 14.82 -10.05 0.76
C GLU A 81 14.36 -11.51 0.52
N MET A 82 13.74 -11.78 -0.64
CA MET A 82 13.32 -13.14 -1.02
C MET A 82 14.51 -14.05 -1.41
N SER A 83 15.63 -13.45 -1.82
CA SER A 83 16.87 -14.14 -2.19
C SER A 83 17.84 -14.25 -1.01
N ALA A 84 17.37 -14.17 0.25
CA ALA A 84 18.21 -14.44 1.42
C ALA A 84 19.15 -15.61 1.14
N PRO A 85 20.46 -15.47 1.38
CA PRO A 85 21.47 -16.34 0.80
C PRO A 85 21.16 -17.76 1.23
N SER A 86 20.86 -18.64 0.27
CA SER A 86 20.94 -20.07 0.54
C SER A 86 22.42 -20.35 0.75
N VAL A 87 22.86 -20.16 1.99
CA VAL A 87 24.16 -20.60 2.47
C VAL A 87 24.07 -22.11 2.50
N LYS A 88 24.51 -22.75 1.41
CA LYS A 88 25.19 -24.03 1.52
C LYS A 88 26.55 -23.73 2.14
N GLN A 89 26.68 -23.97 3.44
CA GLN A 89 27.96 -24.37 4.05
C GLN A 89 28.00 -25.89 4.06
#